data_AF-A0AAU1XQ44-F1
#
_entry.id   AF-A0AAU1XQ44-F1
#
_cell.length_a   1.000
_cell.length_b   1.000
_cell.length_c   1.000
_cell.angle_alpha   90.00
_cell.angle_beta   90.00
_cell.angle_gamma   90.00
#
_symmetry.space_group_name_H-M   'P 1'
#
loop_
_entity.id
_entity.type
_entity.pdbx_description
1 polymer ?
#
loop_
_entity_poly.entity_id
_entity_poly.type
_entity_poly.pdbx_seq_one_letter_code
_entity_poly.pdbx_strand_id
1 'polypeptide(L)'
;MTETTPYDADRAGFTRHALARLVLCDHAVDVADAAAGLVATENDPDTGPGGRVSQAFQLIELAERALISAVIYERERGGSWAEIAQYLGIGPAEAGERFAANVDGWNTAFDVPYRLDETGRKRIPQLPTAAYDPAWACEKLDRWAYLQHIGIDAVSSGLVMTASEEESPTRPRFPLCTE
;
A
#
# COMPACT_ATOMS: atom_id res chain seq x y z
N MET A 1 -5.47 -28.10 6.07
CA MET A 1 -4.87 -27.57 4.83
C MET A 1 -5.40 -26.16 4.68
N THR A 2 -4.55 -25.16 4.87
CA THR A 2 -4.92 -23.75 4.64
C THR A 2 -5.09 -23.57 3.15
N GLU A 3 -6.34 -23.50 2.72
CA GLU A 3 -6.72 -23.24 1.34
C GLU A 3 -6.21 -21.83 0.98
N THR A 4 -5.14 -21.79 0.19
CA THR A 4 -4.51 -20.57 -0.34
C THR A 4 -5.43 -19.96 -1.40
N THR A 5 -5.66 -18.65 -1.32
CA THR A 5 -6.45 -17.92 -2.32
C THR A 5 -5.57 -17.50 -3.51
N PRO A 6 -6.15 -17.24 -4.71
CA PRO A 6 -5.38 -16.68 -5.83
C PRO A 6 -4.62 -15.40 -5.47
N TYR A 7 -5.21 -14.55 -4.61
CA TYR A 7 -4.59 -13.33 -4.11
C TYR A 7 -3.33 -13.58 -3.28
N ASP A 8 -3.24 -14.73 -2.59
CA ASP A 8 -2.04 -15.08 -1.82
C ASP A 8 -0.84 -15.38 -2.74
N ALA A 9 -1.08 -15.96 -3.91
CA ALA A 9 -0.05 -16.25 -4.91
C ALA A 9 0.44 -14.96 -5.59
N ASP A 10 -0.48 -14.07 -5.99
CA ASP A 10 -0.12 -12.79 -6.58
C ASP A 10 0.68 -11.94 -5.58
N ARG A 11 0.24 -11.89 -4.32
CA ARG A 11 0.95 -11.18 -3.24
C ARG A 11 2.36 -11.72 -3.00
N ALA A 12 2.58 -13.03 -3.15
CA ALA A 12 3.89 -13.65 -2.96
C ALA A 12 4.94 -13.17 -3.98
N GLY A 13 4.52 -12.60 -5.12
CA GLY A 13 5.40 -11.98 -6.11
C GLY A 13 5.95 -10.60 -5.73
N PHE A 14 5.48 -10.00 -4.63
CA PHE A 14 5.86 -8.67 -4.19
C PHE A 14 6.65 -8.71 -2.89
N THR A 15 7.67 -7.87 -2.79
CA THR A 15 8.32 -7.64 -1.49
C THR A 15 7.37 -6.88 -0.55
N ARG A 16 7.53 -7.06 0.77
CA ARG A 16 6.76 -6.30 1.77
C ARG A 16 6.94 -4.79 1.60
N HIS A 17 8.13 -4.36 1.22
CA HIS A 17 8.43 -2.98 0.86
C HIS A 17 7.58 -2.47 -0.32
N ALA A 18 7.45 -3.26 -1.39
CA ALA A 18 6.60 -2.91 -2.54
C ALA A 18 5.11 -2.87 -2.18
N LEU A 19 4.63 -3.83 -1.36
CA LEU A 19 3.25 -3.82 -0.87
C LEU A 19 2.95 -2.58 -0.02
N ALA A 20 3.88 -2.19 0.87
CA ALA A 20 3.72 -0.95 1.65
C ALA A 20 3.71 0.29 0.74
N ARG A 21 4.52 0.31 -0.33
CA ARG A 21 4.52 1.40 -1.31
C ARG A 21 3.19 1.52 -2.04
N LEU A 22 2.58 0.38 -2.42
CA LEU A 22 1.26 0.33 -3.04
C LEU A 22 0.16 0.88 -2.11
N VAL A 23 0.16 0.46 -0.85
CA VAL A 23 -0.80 0.97 0.14
C VAL A 23 -0.65 2.48 0.36
N LEU A 24 0.59 2.98 0.41
CA LEU A 24 0.84 4.42 0.48
C LEU A 24 0.29 5.15 -0.75
N CYS A 25 0.52 4.63 -1.97
CA CYS A 25 -0.05 5.20 -3.19
C CYS A 25 -1.59 5.21 -3.17
N ASP A 26 -2.22 4.11 -2.77
CA ASP A 26 -3.68 3.98 -2.71
C ASP A 26 -4.29 5.01 -1.75
N HIS A 27 -3.75 5.15 -0.54
CA HIS A 27 -4.21 6.18 0.40
C HIS A 27 -3.92 7.61 -0.09
N ALA A 28 -2.81 7.84 -0.80
CA ALA A 28 -2.49 9.15 -1.36
C ALA A 28 -3.46 9.56 -2.47
N VAL A 29 -3.93 8.60 -3.28
CA VAL A 29 -4.99 8.83 -4.27
C VAL A 29 -6.29 9.25 -3.59
N ASP A 30 -6.70 8.56 -2.52
CA ASP A 30 -7.92 8.94 -1.80
C ASP A 30 -7.82 10.37 -1.23
N VAL A 31 -6.64 10.78 -0.72
CA VAL A 31 -6.37 12.16 -0.28
C VAL A 31 -6.49 13.15 -1.44
N ALA A 32 -5.88 12.84 -2.58
CA ALA A 32 -5.90 13.70 -3.76
C ALA A 32 -7.32 13.90 -4.30
N ASP A 33 -8.09 12.81 -4.44
CA ASP A 33 -9.46 12.84 -4.92
C ASP A 33 -10.38 13.59 -3.93
N ALA A 34 -10.21 13.38 -2.63
CA ALA A 34 -10.96 14.12 -1.61
C ALA A 34 -10.63 15.63 -1.61
N ALA A 35 -9.36 15.98 -1.75
CA ALA A 35 -8.93 17.38 -1.87
C ALA A 35 -9.50 18.02 -3.15
N ALA A 36 -9.48 17.31 -4.29
CA ALA A 36 -10.06 17.78 -5.54
C ALA A 36 -11.58 18.03 -5.41
N GLY A 37 -12.30 17.16 -4.70
CA GLY A 37 -13.73 17.31 -4.43
C GLY A 37 -14.10 18.56 -3.63
N LEU A 38 -13.18 19.08 -2.81
CA LEU A 38 -13.35 20.34 -2.08
C LEU A 38 -13.14 21.59 -2.96
N VAL A 39 -12.41 21.47 -4.06
CA VAL A 39 -12.18 22.59 -5.00
C VAL A 39 -13.41 22.83 -5.89
N ALA A 40 -14.17 21.79 -6.21
CA ALA A 40 -15.33 21.89 -7.09
C ALA A 40 -16.49 22.66 -6.42
N THR A 41 -16.85 23.81 -6.97
CA THR A 41 -17.93 24.68 -6.46
C THR A 41 -19.31 24.37 -7.04
N GLU A 42 -19.38 23.58 -8.11
CA GLU A 42 -20.63 23.25 -8.83
C GLU A 42 -21.70 22.67 -7.90
N ASN A 43 -21.28 21.84 -6.94
CA ASN A 43 -22.17 21.14 -6.01
C ASN A 43 -22.41 21.88 -4.69
N ASP A 44 -21.95 23.14 -4.55
CA ASP A 44 -22.22 23.95 -3.35
C ASP A 44 -23.73 24.11 -3.05
N PRO A 45 -24.62 24.34 -4.05
CA PRO A 45 -26.05 24.46 -3.79
C PRO A 45 -26.70 23.17 -3.25
N ASP A 46 -26.16 22.01 -3.60
CA ASP A 46 -26.64 20.69 -3.16
C ASP A 46 -26.04 20.28 -1.81
N THR A 47 -25.02 21.00 -1.35
CA THR A 47 -24.34 20.73 -0.09
C THR A 47 -25.08 21.44 1.05
N GLY A 48 -25.83 20.68 1.86
CA GLY A 48 -26.51 21.22 3.04
C GLY A 48 -25.55 21.88 4.05
N PRO A 49 -26.08 22.64 5.02
CA PRO A 49 -25.27 23.31 6.04
C PRO A 49 -24.30 22.34 6.73
N GLY A 50 -23.01 22.67 6.73
CA GLY A 50 -21.94 21.85 7.32
C GLY A 50 -21.34 20.78 6.40
N GLY A 51 -21.86 20.57 5.20
CA GLY A 51 -21.34 19.54 4.29
C GLY A 51 -19.88 19.75 3.88
N ARG A 52 -19.45 21.00 3.64
CA ARG A 52 -18.04 21.32 3.36
C ARG A 52 -17.12 21.11 4.56
N VAL A 53 -17.60 21.36 5.78
CA VAL A 53 -16.86 21.05 7.01
C VAL A 53 -16.70 19.54 7.17
N SER A 54 -17.75 18.77 6.89
CA SER A 54 -17.69 17.30 6.91
C SER A 54 -16.69 16.75 5.89
N GLN A 55 -16.66 17.29 4.67
CA GLN A 55 -15.70 16.89 3.64
C GLN A 55 -14.25 17.26 4.03
N ALA A 56 -14.04 18.45 4.59
CA ALA A 56 -12.73 18.87 5.09
C ALA A 56 -12.25 17.98 6.25
N PHE A 57 -13.16 17.55 7.13
CA PHE A 57 -12.83 16.61 8.19
C PHE A 57 -12.44 15.23 7.65
N GLN A 58 -13.16 14.71 6.66
CA GLN A 58 -12.80 13.46 5.98
C GLN A 58 -11.41 13.53 5.32
N LEU A 59 -11.04 14.68 4.76
CA LEU A 59 -9.69 14.89 4.22
C LEU A 59 -8.61 14.73 5.29
N ILE A 60 -8.86 15.18 6.52
CA ILE A 60 -7.92 15.00 7.64
C ILE A 60 -7.78 13.50 7.99
N GLU A 61 -8.89 12.76 8.07
CA GLU A 61 -8.87 11.32 8.35
C GLU A 61 -8.14 10.53 7.25
N LEU A 62 -8.30 10.95 5.99
CA LEU A 62 -7.58 10.38 4.86
C LEU A 62 -6.08 10.69 4.91
N ALA A 63 -5.72 11.93 5.22
CA ALA A 63 -4.33 12.35 5.36
C ALA A 63 -3.62 11.61 6.50
N GLU A 64 -4.31 11.36 7.62
CA GLU A 64 -3.77 10.57 8.72
C GLU A 64 -3.52 9.10 8.30
N ARG A 65 -4.44 8.50 7.54
CA ARG A 65 -4.24 7.16 6.97
C ARG A 65 -3.06 7.10 6.00
N ALA A 66 -2.87 8.13 5.17
CA ALA A 66 -1.73 8.23 4.28
C ALA A 66 -0.41 8.37 5.06
N LEU A 67 -0.40 9.18 6.14
CA LEU A 67 0.76 9.33 7.02
C LEU A 67 1.14 8.00 7.69
N ILE A 68 0.17 7.25 8.20
CA ILE A 68 0.41 5.93 8.80
C ILE A 68 1.04 4.98 7.76
N SER A 69 0.52 4.93 6.54
CA SER A 69 1.09 4.12 5.46
C SER A 69 2.50 4.57 5.06
N ALA A 70 2.78 5.87 5.11
CA ALA A 70 4.11 6.41 4.86
C ALA A 70 5.10 5.95 5.92
N VAL A 71 4.70 5.99 7.20
CA VAL A 71 5.51 5.46 8.31
C VAL A 71 5.77 3.97 8.14
N ILE A 72 4.76 3.17 7.81
CA ILE A 72 4.93 1.73 7.53
C ILE A 72 5.92 1.51 6.38
N TYR A 73 5.77 2.24 5.27
CA TYR A 73 6.69 2.17 4.14
C TYR A 73 8.13 2.52 4.53
N GLU A 74 8.34 3.58 5.31
CA GLU A 74 9.66 3.97 5.82
C GLU A 74 10.25 2.90 6.76
N ARG A 75 9.43 2.24 7.58
CA ARG A 75 9.87 1.14 8.43
C ARG A 75 10.26 -0.11 7.61
N GLU A 76 9.52 -0.44 6.55
CA GLU A 76 9.85 -1.55 5.65
C GLU A 76 11.16 -1.35 4.88
N ARG A 77 11.56 -0.10 4.59
CA ARG A 77 12.89 0.22 4.02
C ARG A 77 14.01 0.35 5.05
N GLY A 78 13.73 0.03 6.31
CA GLY A 78 14.72 0.04 7.40
C GLY A 78 14.90 1.39 8.10
N GLY A 79 14.07 2.40 7.82
CA GLY A 79 14.11 3.69 8.49
C GLY A 79 13.84 3.56 9.98
N SER A 80 14.61 4.27 10.81
CA SER A 80 14.51 4.27 12.26
C SER A 80 13.44 5.22 12.78
N TRP A 81 12.97 5.01 14.02
CA TRP A 81 12.05 5.97 14.67
C TRP A 81 12.67 7.36 14.84
N ALA A 82 14.00 7.44 14.99
CA ALA A 82 14.69 8.73 15.09
C ALA A 82 14.62 9.52 13.78
N GLU A 83 14.84 8.86 12.64
CA GLU A 83 14.73 9.49 11.32
C GLU A 83 13.29 9.90 11.03
N ILE A 84 12.32 9.03 11.28
CA ILE A 84 10.89 9.33 11.07
C ILE A 84 10.45 10.50 11.96
N ALA A 85 10.80 10.48 13.25
CA ALA A 85 10.44 11.53 14.19
C ALA A 85 11.03 12.89 13.80
N GLN A 86 12.25 12.91 13.26
CA GLN A 86 12.88 14.13 12.75
C GLN A 86 12.04 14.80 11.66
N TYR A 87 11.52 14.03 10.70
CA TYR A 87 10.66 14.58 9.64
C TYR A 87 9.29 15.05 10.14
N LEU A 88 8.80 14.47 11.23
CA LEU A 88 7.53 14.83 11.85
C LEU A 88 7.65 15.95 12.89
N GLY A 89 8.88 16.36 13.25
CA GLY A 89 9.11 17.38 14.27
C GLY A 89 8.72 16.96 15.68
N ILE A 90 8.72 15.65 15.98
CA ILE A 90 8.36 15.07 17.28
C ILE A 90 9.54 14.29 17.89
N GLY A 91 9.38 13.81 19.12
CA GLY A 91 10.39 12.95 19.76
C GLY A 91 10.39 11.51 19.20
N PRO A 92 11.53 10.81 19.16
CA PRO A 92 11.59 9.40 18.73
C PRO A 92 10.70 8.46 19.56
N ALA A 93 10.60 8.71 20.87
CA ALA A 93 9.73 7.94 21.76
C ALA A 93 8.24 8.18 21.44
N GLU A 94 7.86 9.43 21.17
CA GLU A 94 6.51 9.81 20.77
C GLU A 94 6.12 9.20 19.40
N ALA A 95 7.04 9.20 18.43
CA ALA A 95 6.81 8.53 17.15
C ALA A 95 6.59 7.01 17.34
N GLY A 96 7.39 6.37 18.19
CA GLY A 96 7.20 4.97 18.55
C GLY A 96 5.84 4.72 19.22
N GLU A 97 5.47 5.51 20.21
CA GLU A 97 4.18 5.40 20.90
C GLU A 97 3.00 5.57 19.94
N ARG A 98 3.09 6.54 19.03
CA ARG A 98 2.01 6.86 18.09
C ARG A 98 1.83 5.80 17.00
N PHE A 99 2.92 5.22 16.48
CA PHE A 99 2.85 4.42 15.25
C PHE A 99 3.25 2.95 15.40
N ALA A 100 3.85 2.53 16.52
CA ALA A 100 4.30 1.14 16.69
C ALA A 100 3.15 0.14 16.53
N ALA A 101 1.97 0.43 17.09
CA ALA A 101 0.81 -0.44 16.98
C ALA A 101 0.36 -0.66 15.52
N ASN A 102 0.47 0.37 14.65
CA ASN A 102 0.14 0.23 13.24
C ASN A 102 1.18 -0.63 12.50
N VAL A 103 2.46 -0.45 12.81
CA VAL A 103 3.55 -1.26 12.25
C VAL A 103 3.44 -2.72 12.69
N ASP A 104 3.11 -2.97 13.96
CA ASP A 104 2.88 -4.30 14.51
C ASP A 104 1.66 -4.98 13.89
N GLY A 105 0.57 -4.21 13.69
CA GLY A 105 -0.61 -4.69 12.97
C GLY A 105 -0.29 -5.08 11.53
N TRP A 106 0.51 -4.28 10.83
CA TRP A 106 1.01 -4.59 9.49
C TRP A 106 1.86 -5.87 9.48
N ASN A 107 2.82 -6.01 10.40
CA ASN A 107 3.63 -7.23 10.55
C ASN A 107 2.75 -8.47 10.79
N THR A 108 1.83 -8.37 11.76
CA THR A 108 0.94 -9.46 12.16
C THR A 108 0.02 -9.89 11.02
N ALA A 109 -0.37 -8.98 10.13
CA ALA A 109 -1.23 -9.29 8.99
C ALA A 109 -0.54 -10.20 7.94
N PHE A 110 0.78 -10.35 7.95
CA PHE A 110 1.47 -11.38 7.14
C PHE A 110 1.46 -12.75 7.81
N ASP A 111 1.52 -12.80 9.14
CA ASP A 111 1.50 -14.05 9.91
C ASP A 111 0.07 -14.62 10.04
N VAL A 112 -0.91 -13.74 10.19
CA VAL A 112 -2.33 -14.08 10.30
C VAL A 112 -3.13 -13.26 9.27
N PRO A 113 -3.13 -13.65 7.98
CA PRO A 113 -3.70 -12.84 6.90
C PRO A 113 -5.21 -12.62 6.98
N TYR A 114 -5.91 -13.53 7.66
CA TYR A 114 -7.36 -13.49 7.78
C TYR A 114 -7.79 -13.61 9.24
N ARG A 115 -8.74 -12.77 9.63
CA ARG A 115 -9.55 -12.97 10.83
C ARG A 115 -10.96 -13.40 10.44
N LEU A 116 -11.64 -14.10 11.33
CA LEU A 116 -13.07 -14.34 11.14
C LEU A 116 -13.87 -13.13 11.63
N ASP A 117 -15.00 -12.89 10.99
CA ASP A 117 -16.02 -11.96 11.49
C ASP A 117 -16.65 -12.47 12.80
N GLU A 118 -17.48 -11.65 13.44
CA GLU A 118 -18.14 -12.00 14.70
C GLU A 118 -18.98 -13.30 14.62
N THR A 119 -19.44 -13.64 13.42
CA THR A 119 -20.23 -14.85 13.17
C THR A 119 -19.39 -16.10 12.90
N GLY A 120 -18.07 -15.96 12.71
CA GLY A 120 -17.16 -17.04 12.35
C GLY A 120 -17.27 -17.51 10.89
N ARG A 121 -18.12 -16.87 10.07
CA ARG A 121 -18.49 -17.36 8.72
C ARG A 121 -17.70 -16.68 7.62
N LYS A 122 -17.28 -15.44 7.82
CA LYS A 122 -16.60 -14.64 6.79
C LYS A 122 -15.16 -14.40 7.21
N ARG A 123 -14.23 -14.73 6.30
CA ARG A 123 -12.83 -14.30 6.39
C ARG A 123 -12.73 -12.83 6.01
N ILE A 124 -12.13 -12.04 6.89
CA ILE A 124 -11.83 -10.63 6.69
C ILE A 124 -10.31 -10.52 6.53
N PRO A 125 -9.81 -10.09 5.36
CA PRO A 125 -8.40 -9.78 5.18
C PRO A 125 -7.93 -8.76 6.22
N GLN A 126 -6.76 -8.99 6.80
CA GLN A 126 -6.13 -8.06 7.74
C GLN A 126 -5.23 -7.04 7.04
N LEU A 127 -4.71 -7.40 5.86
CA LEU A 127 -3.96 -6.47 5.02
C LEU A 127 -4.90 -5.44 4.36
N PRO A 128 -4.46 -4.19 4.18
CA PRO A 128 -5.16 -3.22 3.34
C PRO A 128 -5.37 -3.77 1.92
N THR A 129 -6.47 -3.37 1.26
CA THR A 129 -6.86 -3.89 -0.06
C THR A 129 -5.73 -3.85 -1.08
N ALA A 130 -4.97 -2.75 -1.14
CA ALA A 130 -3.86 -2.62 -2.09
C ALA A 130 -2.67 -3.57 -1.83
N ALA A 131 -2.48 -4.04 -0.59
CA ALA A 131 -1.49 -5.07 -0.26
C ALA A 131 -2.07 -6.49 -0.36
N TYR A 132 -3.40 -6.62 -0.19
CA TYR A 132 -4.10 -7.89 -0.31
C TYR A 132 -4.23 -8.33 -1.77
N ASP A 133 -4.58 -7.40 -2.66
CA ASP A 133 -4.73 -7.61 -4.11
C ASP A 133 -3.84 -6.60 -4.88
N PRO A 134 -2.51 -6.86 -4.93
CA PRO A 134 -1.55 -5.91 -5.48
C PRO A 134 -1.63 -5.79 -7.01
N ALA A 135 -2.08 -6.83 -7.72
CA ALA A 135 -2.27 -6.78 -9.17
C ALA A 135 -3.37 -5.77 -9.54
N TRP A 136 -4.54 -5.87 -8.89
CA TRP A 136 -5.61 -4.89 -9.06
C TRP A 136 -5.18 -3.48 -8.65
N ALA A 137 -4.42 -3.35 -7.55
CA ALA A 137 -3.94 -2.05 -7.07
C ALA A 137 -3.01 -1.37 -8.08
N CYS A 138 -2.07 -2.12 -8.68
CA CYS A 138 -1.22 -1.63 -9.76
C CYS A 138 -2.05 -1.09 -10.93
N GLU A 139 -3.00 -1.87 -11.45
CA GLU A 139 -3.84 -1.43 -12.58
C GLU A 139 -4.65 -0.15 -12.25
N LYS A 140 -5.24 -0.09 -11.05
CA LYS A 140 -5.99 1.08 -10.58
C LYS A 140 -5.09 2.31 -10.51
N LEU A 141 -3.93 2.20 -9.88
CA LEU A 141 -3.01 3.31 -9.62
C LEU A 141 -2.35 3.81 -10.90
N ASP A 142 -1.96 2.91 -11.80
CA ASP A 142 -1.40 3.25 -13.10
C ASP A 142 -2.42 4.01 -13.95
N ARG A 143 -3.68 3.56 -13.96
CA ARG A 143 -4.77 4.27 -14.62
C ARG A 143 -4.99 5.66 -14.04
N TRP A 144 -4.99 5.78 -12.71
CA TRP A 144 -5.15 7.08 -12.05
C TRP A 144 -4.00 8.03 -12.42
N ALA A 145 -2.75 7.58 -12.34
CA ALA A 145 -1.58 8.38 -12.69
C ALA A 145 -1.62 8.85 -14.15
N TYR A 146 -2.01 7.96 -15.08
CA TYR A 146 -2.21 8.30 -16.48
C TYR A 146 -3.27 9.40 -16.68
N LEU A 147 -4.43 9.28 -16.05
CA LEU A 147 -5.52 10.27 -16.15
C LEU A 147 -5.15 11.62 -15.56
N GLN A 148 -4.30 11.64 -14.52
CA GLN A 148 -3.83 12.88 -13.88
C GLN A 148 -2.55 13.44 -14.54
N HIS A 149 -2.04 12.79 -15.60
CA HIS A 149 -0.79 13.15 -16.26
C HIS A 149 0.41 13.22 -15.31
N ILE A 150 0.48 12.30 -14.34
CA ILE A 150 1.55 12.21 -13.35
C ILE A 150 2.55 11.13 -13.77
N GLY A 151 3.79 11.55 -14.02
CA GLY A 151 4.89 10.65 -14.37
C GLY A 151 4.82 10.07 -15.80
N ILE A 152 5.95 9.59 -16.30
CA ILE A 152 6.04 8.84 -17.56
C ILE A 152 5.94 7.33 -17.27
N ASP A 153 6.40 6.94 -16.08
CA ASP A 153 6.44 5.58 -15.57
C ASP A 153 5.31 5.36 -14.55
N ALA A 154 4.57 4.26 -14.72
CA ALA A 154 3.40 3.95 -13.89
C ALA A 154 3.80 3.48 -12.49
N VAL A 155 2.90 3.53 -11.50
CA VAL A 155 3.18 3.13 -10.11
C VAL A 155 3.75 1.71 -10.04
N SER A 156 3.25 0.79 -10.86
CA SER A 156 3.71 -0.59 -10.96
C SER A 156 5.18 -0.74 -11.38
N SER A 157 5.67 0.14 -12.26
CA SER A 157 7.01 0.06 -12.83
C SER A 157 8.15 0.35 -11.84
N GLY A 158 7.84 1.06 -10.75
CA GLY A 158 8.79 1.41 -9.70
C GLY A 158 8.87 0.41 -8.55
N LEU A 159 8.12 -0.70 -8.61
CA LEU A 159 8.01 -1.64 -7.50
C LEU A 159 9.12 -2.70 -7.51
N VAL A 160 9.64 -3.01 -6.32
CA VAL A 160 10.61 -4.09 -6.12
C VAL A 160 9.86 -5.42 -5.97
N MET A 161 9.88 -6.21 -7.04
CA MET A 161 9.31 -7.56 -7.06
C MET A 161 10.22 -8.54 -6.29
N THR A 162 9.65 -9.59 -5.71
CA THR A 162 10.48 -10.73 -5.29
C THR A 162 11.04 -11.37 -6.54
N ALA A 163 12.33 -11.75 -6.53
CA ALA A 163 12.89 -12.53 -7.63
C ALA A 163 12.01 -13.79 -7.82
N SER A 164 11.26 -13.85 -8.92
CA SER A 164 10.89 -15.14 -9.47
C SER A 164 12.19 -15.93 -9.60
N GLU A 165 12.20 -17.18 -9.15
CA GLU A 165 13.27 -18.10 -9.50
C GLU A 165 13.35 -18.11 -11.03
N GLU A 166 14.22 -17.28 -11.59
CA GLU A 166 14.59 -17.35 -12.99
C GLU A 166 15.20 -18.73 -13.17
N GLU A 167 14.41 -19.59 -13.80
CA GLU A 167 14.79 -20.79 -14.50
C GLU A 167 16.24 -20.67 -14.99
N SER A 168 17.14 -21.36 -14.28
CA SER A 168 18.55 -21.42 -14.66
C SER A 168 18.60 -21.84 -16.13
N PRO A 169 19.27 -21.08 -17.02
CA PRO A 169 19.40 -21.50 -18.41
C PRO A 169 20.27 -22.74 -18.39
N THR A 170 19.61 -23.91 -18.48
CA THR A 170 20.26 -25.19 -18.69
C THR A 170 20.86 -25.12 -20.09
N ARG A 171 22.09 -24.60 -20.20
CA ARG A 171 22.86 -24.67 -21.44
C ARG A 171 23.00 -26.15 -21.81
N PRO A 172 22.61 -26.58 -23.01
CA PRO A 172 22.95 -27.92 -23.46
C PRO A 172 24.48 -28.01 -23.57
N ARG A 173 25.06 -28.94 -22.82
CA ARG A 173 26.45 -29.38 -22.99
C ARG A 173 26.54 -30.06 -24.36
N PHE A 174 26.99 -29.34 -25.37
CA PHE A 174 27.50 -29.98 -26.59
C PHE A 174 28.83 -30.65 -26.25
N PRO A 175 29.03 -31.95 -26.58
CA PRO A 175 30.33 -32.57 -26.42
C PRO A 175 31.29 -31.99 -27.46
N LEU A 176 32.46 -31.56 -27.00
CA LEU A 176 33.60 -31.25 -27.85
C LEU A 176 34.01 -32.54 -28.58
N CYS A 177 33.83 -32.58 -29.90
CA CYS A 177 34.53 -33.54 -30.74
C CYS A 177 36.03 -33.21 -30.68
N THR A 178 36.81 -34.12 -30.09
CA THR A 178 38.24 -34.26 -30.34
C THR A 178 38.43 -35.20 -31.52
N GLU A 179 38.95 -34.68 -32.63
CA GLU A 179 40.14 -35.14 -33.40
C GLU A 179 40.25 -34.38 -34.72
#